data_AF-A0A1W2CWV9-F1
#
_entry.id   AF-A0A1W2CWV9-F1
#
_cell.length_a   1.000
_cell.length_b   1.000
_cell.length_c   1.000
_cell.angle_alpha   90.00
_cell.angle_beta   90.00
_cell.angle_gamma   90.00
#
_symmetry.space_group_name_H-M   'P 1'
#
loop_
_entity.id
_entity.type
_entity.pdbx_description
1 polymer ?
#
loop_
_entity_poly.entity_id
_entity_poly.type
_entity_poly.pdbx_seq_one_letter_code
_entity_poly.pdbx_strand_id
1 'polypeptide(L)'
;MSSPHALSGRRGQVAAAALVAATLLNAAMFGGTNATASSHREAPLIAGDPAVDNTDLYAFVSPDHKDTVTLVGNWSGFQEPNGGPNFFPWAEDAQYDFNVDSDGDAKPDVTLRFTFQDDDRRKNNTFLYANGVVDSLDDENLLFRQRYNLEAIYQNGQKVKLVSNAPVAPSPNGPASMPDFKKLRDQAITQIAGGGKVYVGPSEDAFFADLRVFDLLYGGNLSEVGQDTLRGYNVNTIAIQLPKQALALRNDAHRNPNIGIWSTTQRRTLKLSPGKAEAVGDFVQVSRLGNPLVNEVVAPAGLKDAFNGLRPDQDAGVKELVDRVVNPELPKLIEAIYKIPAPQGQRDDLAEIFLTGITKKLGAQINADLNSQVNNADVDARRFRPSEMLRLNMMIEPNANPNRLGLLAGDTQGFPNGRRLTDDVVDIAVQAMVGAAASGKLVDALATGDKVDANDQPFEANFPYVGLPRNGTAVNASGTTAEVAVNPVGRIGNIDPMAMTTAVGSALVFGAGFLLWRKRQQHIRKYGSHSK
;
A
#
# COMPACT_ATOMS: atom_id res chain seq x y z
N MET A 1 -59.41 -1.59 33.36
CA MET A 1 -59.42 -0.11 33.41
C MET A 1 -58.53 0.33 34.56
N SER A 2 -57.30 0.72 34.25
CA SER A 2 -56.44 1.57 35.09
C SER A 2 -55.20 1.92 34.26
N SER A 3 -55.14 3.18 33.84
CA SER A 3 -54.09 3.77 33.01
C SER A 3 -52.75 3.86 33.76
N PRO A 4 -51.59 3.75 33.08
CA PRO A 4 -50.33 4.20 33.66
C PRO A 4 -50.23 5.73 33.55
N HIS A 5 -49.95 6.36 34.69
CA HIS A 5 -49.58 7.77 34.79
C HIS A 5 -48.23 8.04 34.12
N ALA A 6 -48.20 8.99 33.19
CA ALA A 6 -46.98 9.57 32.64
C ALA A 6 -46.38 10.58 33.64
N LEU A 7 -45.13 10.37 34.04
CA LEU A 7 -44.34 11.37 34.77
C LEU A 7 -43.75 12.37 33.76
N SER A 8 -44.42 13.50 33.60
CA SER A 8 -43.93 14.68 32.87
C SER A 8 -42.99 15.50 33.74
N GLY A 9 -41.69 15.17 33.70
CA GLY A 9 -40.64 15.94 34.36
C GLY A 9 -39.93 16.88 33.38
N ARG A 10 -40.25 18.18 33.44
CA ARG A 10 -39.59 19.28 32.69
C ARG A 10 -38.06 19.37 32.86
N ARG A 11 -37.46 18.57 33.76
CA ARG A 11 -36.00 18.46 33.97
C ARG A 11 -35.32 17.39 33.09
N GLY A 12 -36.07 16.43 32.54
CA GLY A 12 -35.54 15.43 31.60
C GLY A 12 -35.32 15.98 30.19
N GLN A 13 -36.12 16.98 29.79
CA GLN A 13 -36.02 17.59 28.46
C GLN A 13 -34.81 18.52 28.32
N VAL A 14 -34.35 19.17 29.41
CA VAL A 14 -33.14 20.02 29.38
C VAL A 14 -31.85 19.17 29.40
N ALA A 15 -31.85 18.03 30.09
CA ALA A 15 -30.72 17.11 30.09
C ALA A 15 -30.59 16.37 28.74
N ALA A 16 -31.70 16.00 28.10
CA ALA A 16 -31.70 15.41 26.76
C ALA A 16 -31.28 16.43 25.68
N ALA A 17 -31.71 17.69 25.78
CA ALA A 17 -31.31 18.74 24.84
C ALA A 17 -29.82 19.10 24.96
N ALA A 18 -29.25 19.10 26.18
CA ALA A 18 -27.83 19.34 26.40
C ALA A 18 -26.94 18.17 25.90
N LEU A 19 -27.40 16.92 26.02
CA LEU A 19 -26.68 15.76 25.50
C LEU A 19 -26.70 15.70 23.96
N VAL A 20 -27.82 16.07 23.34
CA VAL A 20 -27.96 16.14 21.87
C VAL A 20 -27.18 17.34 21.30
N ALA A 21 -27.15 18.48 21.99
CA ALA A 21 -26.32 19.62 21.58
C ALA A 21 -24.81 19.33 21.71
N ALA A 22 -24.39 18.56 22.73
CA ALA A 22 -22.99 18.14 22.89
C ALA A 22 -22.57 17.03 21.89
N THR A 23 -23.49 16.18 21.44
CA THR A 23 -23.21 15.22 20.33
C THR A 23 -23.21 15.90 18.97
N LEU A 24 -24.05 16.92 18.75
CA LEU A 24 -24.06 17.69 17.49
C LEU A 24 -22.88 18.67 17.38
N LEU A 25 -22.35 19.21 18.50
CA LEU A 25 -21.12 20.02 18.46
C LEU A 25 -19.87 19.17 18.21
N ASN A 26 -19.82 17.91 18.68
CA ASN A 26 -18.73 17.00 18.32
C ASN A 26 -18.84 16.53 16.87
N ALA A 27 -20.03 16.32 16.32
CA ALA A 27 -20.19 16.02 14.89
C ALA A 27 -19.81 17.21 13.97
N ALA A 28 -19.93 18.45 14.45
CA ALA A 28 -19.53 19.65 13.71
C ALA A 28 -18.02 19.99 13.82
N MET A 29 -17.32 19.49 14.86
CA MET A 29 -15.87 19.65 15.02
C MET A 29 -15.05 18.51 14.40
N PHE A 30 -15.70 17.41 14.00
CA PHE A 30 -15.16 16.39 13.10
C PHE A 30 -15.79 16.46 11.69
N GLY A 31 -16.44 17.59 11.38
CA GLY A 31 -17.03 17.91 10.08
C GLY A 31 -15.95 18.24 9.05
N GLY A 32 -15.33 17.19 8.55
CA GLY A 32 -14.32 17.23 7.50
C GLY A 32 -14.01 15.81 7.04
N THR A 33 -15.01 15.11 6.49
CA THR A 33 -14.72 13.98 5.59
C THR A 33 -14.25 14.59 4.26
N ASN A 34 -13.08 15.22 4.30
CA ASN A 34 -12.38 15.67 3.12
C ASN A 34 -11.49 14.51 2.66
N ALA A 35 -11.73 14.08 1.42
CA ALA A 35 -10.85 13.29 0.57
C ALA A 35 -10.14 12.09 1.21
N THR A 36 -10.62 10.89 0.89
CA THR A 36 -9.80 9.67 0.88
C THR A 36 -8.72 9.82 -0.21
N ALA A 37 -7.52 10.23 0.16
CA ALA A 37 -6.41 10.44 -0.78
C ALA A 37 -5.46 9.22 -0.84
N SER A 38 -5.72 8.34 -1.82
CA SER A 38 -4.85 7.63 -2.79
C SER A 38 -3.47 6.97 -2.51
N SER A 39 -3.02 6.25 -3.57
CA SER A 39 -1.92 5.29 -3.84
C SER A 39 -2.00 4.00 -3.04
N HIS A 40 -2.54 4.12 -1.85
CA HIS A 40 -2.82 3.04 -0.93
C HIS A 40 -4.30 3.17 -0.60
N ARG A 41 -5.11 2.12 -0.77
CA ARG A 41 -6.58 2.16 -0.63
C ARG A 41 -7.26 2.81 -1.82
N GLU A 42 -6.76 2.53 -3.01
CA GLU A 42 -7.17 3.12 -4.27
C GLU A 42 -8.61 2.75 -4.68
N ALA A 43 -9.11 1.61 -4.22
CA ALA A 43 -10.48 1.14 -4.47
C ALA A 43 -11.32 1.02 -3.17
N PRO A 44 -12.65 1.25 -3.22
CA PRO A 44 -13.52 1.18 -2.04
C PRO A 44 -13.42 -0.12 -1.23
N LEU A 45 -13.35 -1.28 -1.88
CA LEU A 45 -13.28 -2.56 -1.17
C LEU A 45 -11.90 -2.79 -0.53
N ILE A 46 -10.82 -2.48 -1.25
CA ILE A 46 -9.46 -2.70 -0.74
C ILE A 46 -9.11 -1.72 0.39
N ALA A 47 -9.73 -0.54 0.40
CA ALA A 47 -9.61 0.43 1.47
C ALA A 47 -10.04 -0.08 2.86
N GLY A 48 -10.83 -1.16 2.91
CA GLY A 48 -11.26 -1.84 4.12
C GLY A 48 -10.40 -3.05 4.51
N ASP A 49 -9.42 -3.43 3.70
CA ASP A 49 -8.59 -4.61 3.90
C ASP A 49 -7.10 -4.37 3.55
N PRO A 50 -6.38 -3.59 4.38
CA PRO A 50 -5.02 -3.14 4.08
C PRO A 50 -4.01 -4.27 3.86
N ALA A 51 -4.20 -5.43 4.48
CA ALA A 51 -3.25 -6.55 4.41
C ALA A 51 -3.09 -7.15 3.00
N VAL A 52 -4.06 -6.90 2.12
CA VAL A 52 -4.07 -7.38 0.72
C VAL A 52 -4.07 -6.24 -0.29
N ASP A 53 -3.97 -5.01 0.20
CA ASP A 53 -3.86 -3.78 -0.57
C ASP A 53 -2.48 -3.68 -1.21
N ASN A 54 -2.45 -3.64 -2.53
CA ASN A 54 -1.23 -3.60 -3.33
C ASN A 54 -0.98 -2.16 -3.74
N THR A 55 0.17 -1.62 -3.36
CA THR A 55 0.35 -0.17 -3.29
C THR A 55 1.30 0.33 -4.37
N ASP A 56 2.36 -0.45 -4.66
CA ASP A 56 3.32 -0.12 -5.70
C ASP A 56 3.95 -1.35 -6.35
N LEU A 57 4.29 -1.19 -7.63
CA LEU A 57 5.10 -2.11 -8.41
C LEU A 57 6.26 -1.36 -9.07
N TYR A 58 7.46 -1.90 -8.92
CA TYR A 58 8.69 -1.46 -9.56
C TYR A 58 9.31 -2.62 -10.32
N ALA A 59 9.86 -2.33 -11.50
CA ALA A 59 10.56 -3.32 -12.31
C ALA A 59 11.70 -2.62 -13.07
N PHE A 60 12.93 -3.05 -12.85
CA PHE A 60 14.11 -2.44 -13.46
C PHE A 60 15.25 -3.43 -13.62
N VAL A 61 16.11 -3.21 -14.61
CA VAL A 61 17.40 -3.92 -14.72
C VAL A 61 18.25 -3.56 -13.52
N SER A 62 18.75 -4.55 -12.79
CA SER A 62 19.44 -4.33 -11.52
C SER A 62 20.75 -3.56 -11.74
N PRO A 63 21.01 -2.47 -10.98
CA PRO A 63 22.16 -1.59 -11.22
C PRO A 63 23.52 -2.24 -10.90
N ASP A 64 23.58 -3.06 -9.87
CA ASP A 64 24.75 -3.82 -9.40
C ASP A 64 24.93 -5.17 -10.12
N HIS A 65 23.87 -5.71 -10.74
CA HIS A 65 23.86 -6.99 -11.46
C HIS A 65 23.12 -6.85 -12.80
N LYS A 66 23.80 -6.32 -13.81
CA LYS A 66 23.16 -5.93 -15.09
C LYS A 66 22.55 -7.09 -15.88
N ASP A 67 22.87 -8.35 -15.57
CA ASP A 67 22.30 -9.56 -16.17
C ASP A 67 20.99 -10.02 -15.48
N THR A 68 20.54 -9.30 -14.45
CA THR A 68 19.31 -9.56 -13.71
C THR A 68 18.30 -8.42 -13.82
N VAL A 69 17.05 -8.73 -13.48
CA VAL A 69 15.96 -7.79 -13.26
C VAL A 69 15.55 -7.87 -11.79
N THR A 70 15.26 -6.72 -11.19
CA THR A 70 14.63 -6.62 -9.89
C THR A 70 13.16 -6.26 -10.07
N LEU A 71 12.28 -7.04 -9.44
CA LEU A 71 10.88 -6.69 -9.22
C LEU A 71 10.70 -6.33 -7.75
N VAL A 72 10.02 -5.22 -7.47
CA VAL A 72 9.65 -4.82 -6.10
C VAL A 72 8.16 -4.57 -6.08
N GLY A 73 7.47 -5.19 -5.13
CA GLY A 73 6.04 -5.04 -4.90
C GLY A 73 5.81 -4.65 -3.45
N ASN A 74 4.90 -3.71 -3.24
CA ASN A 74 4.57 -3.18 -1.93
C ASN A 74 3.10 -3.45 -1.59
N TRP A 75 2.85 -3.75 -0.32
CA TRP A 75 1.52 -4.01 0.22
C TRP A 75 1.32 -3.33 1.57
N SER A 76 0.06 -3.10 1.94
CA SER A 76 -0.30 -2.62 3.27
C SER A 76 0.51 -1.40 3.72
N GLY A 77 0.55 -0.32 2.95
CA GLY A 77 1.33 0.86 3.35
C GLY A 77 0.62 1.76 4.36
N PHE A 78 1.09 3.01 4.47
CA PHE A 78 0.80 3.88 5.63
C PHE A 78 1.10 3.21 6.98
N GLN A 79 2.14 2.37 7.06
CA GLN A 79 2.49 1.68 8.29
C GLN A 79 3.20 2.62 9.26
N GLU A 80 2.50 3.04 10.30
CA GLU A 80 3.09 3.85 11.38
C GLU A 80 4.19 3.04 12.12
N PRO A 81 5.46 3.50 12.15
CA PRO A 81 6.57 2.75 12.76
C PRO A 81 6.41 2.40 14.23
N ASN A 82 5.57 3.13 14.97
CA ASN A 82 5.24 2.84 16.36
C ASN A 82 3.77 2.44 16.58
N GLY A 83 3.08 1.98 15.52
CA GLY A 83 1.66 1.61 15.50
C GLY A 83 1.29 0.29 16.20
N GLY A 84 1.97 -0.09 17.28
CA GLY A 84 1.68 -1.31 18.05
C GLY A 84 0.30 -1.27 18.77
N PRO A 85 -0.09 -2.36 19.48
CA PRO A 85 0.73 -3.51 19.90
C PRO A 85 0.78 -4.67 18.90
N ASN A 86 -0.04 -4.63 17.85
CA ASN A 86 0.06 -5.54 16.70
C ASN A 86 0.57 -4.72 15.52
N PHE A 87 1.63 -5.22 14.89
CA PHE A 87 2.26 -4.55 13.76
C PHE A 87 1.63 -5.05 12.45
N PHE A 88 2.40 -5.15 11.38
CA PHE A 88 1.87 -5.29 10.02
C PHE A 88 2.21 -6.66 9.41
N PRO A 89 1.59 -7.77 9.87
CA PRO A 89 1.88 -9.09 9.33
C PRO A 89 1.33 -9.26 7.92
N TRP A 90 1.98 -10.12 7.13
CA TRP A 90 1.41 -10.66 5.89
C TRP A 90 0.23 -11.58 6.20
N ALA A 91 -0.79 -11.62 5.34
CA ALA A 91 -1.95 -12.48 5.56
C ALA A 91 -1.67 -13.94 5.18
N GLU A 92 -1.97 -14.88 6.10
CA GLU A 92 -1.82 -16.33 5.84
C GLU A 92 -2.89 -16.89 4.87
N ASP A 93 -3.99 -16.17 4.69
CA ASP A 93 -5.11 -16.54 3.85
C ASP A 93 -5.09 -15.91 2.45
N ALA A 94 -3.99 -15.24 2.11
CA ALA A 94 -3.77 -14.57 0.83
C ALA A 94 -2.61 -15.20 0.03
N GLN A 95 -2.60 -14.90 -1.27
CA GLN A 95 -1.52 -15.20 -2.21
C GLN A 95 -1.08 -13.90 -2.85
N TYR A 96 0.21 -13.62 -2.78
CA TYR A 96 0.82 -12.41 -3.31
C TYR A 96 1.66 -12.80 -4.51
N ASP A 97 1.36 -12.24 -5.68
CA ASP A 97 1.91 -12.71 -6.94
C ASP A 97 2.60 -11.56 -7.69
N PHE A 98 3.76 -11.83 -8.28
CA PHE A 98 4.21 -11.13 -9.49
C PHE A 98 3.87 -11.98 -10.71
N ASN A 99 3.29 -11.37 -11.72
CA ASN A 99 2.91 -12.01 -12.96
C ASN A 99 3.74 -11.42 -14.10
N VAL A 100 4.29 -12.27 -14.95
CA VAL A 100 5.14 -11.85 -16.07
C VAL A 100 4.60 -12.41 -17.38
N ASP A 101 4.31 -11.52 -18.31
CA ASP A 101 3.90 -11.80 -19.69
C ASP A 101 5.05 -11.44 -20.65
N SER A 102 5.64 -12.46 -21.27
CA SER A 102 6.76 -12.33 -22.19
C SER A 102 6.35 -12.45 -23.66
N ASP A 103 5.12 -12.88 -23.95
CA ASP A 103 4.61 -13.12 -25.30
C ASP A 103 3.58 -12.06 -25.78
N GLY A 104 3.09 -11.22 -24.89
CA GLY A 104 2.21 -10.09 -25.16
C GLY A 104 0.73 -10.46 -25.28
N ASP A 105 0.32 -11.68 -24.94
CA ASP A 105 -1.08 -12.11 -24.97
C ASP A 105 -1.90 -11.67 -23.72
N ALA A 106 -1.26 -10.93 -22.81
CA ALA A 106 -1.79 -10.42 -21.55
C ALA A 106 -2.12 -11.49 -20.51
N LYS A 107 -1.53 -12.68 -20.63
CA LYS A 107 -1.60 -13.75 -19.64
C LYS A 107 -0.19 -14.03 -19.12
N PRO A 108 -0.06 -14.44 -17.84
CA PRO A 108 1.26 -14.72 -17.31
C PRO A 108 1.84 -15.98 -17.95
N ASP A 109 3.07 -15.85 -18.46
CA ASP A 109 3.93 -16.98 -18.80
C ASP A 109 4.52 -17.61 -17.53
N VAL A 110 4.82 -16.77 -16.55
CA VAL A 110 5.22 -17.16 -15.20
C VAL A 110 4.55 -16.28 -14.14
N THR A 111 4.03 -16.92 -13.10
CA THR A 111 3.57 -16.28 -11.86
C THR A 111 4.51 -16.67 -10.72
N LEU A 112 5.07 -15.69 -10.02
CA LEU A 112 5.90 -15.83 -8.84
C LEU A 112 5.03 -15.61 -7.61
N ARG A 113 4.64 -16.70 -6.95
CA ARG A 113 3.66 -16.72 -5.86
C ARG A 113 4.31 -16.82 -4.50
N PHE A 114 3.93 -15.92 -3.62
CA PHE A 114 4.30 -15.86 -2.21
C PHE A 114 3.11 -16.24 -1.32
N THR A 115 3.37 -17.08 -0.32
CA THR A 115 2.41 -17.46 0.72
C THR A 115 3.09 -17.42 2.08
N PHE A 116 2.33 -17.07 3.11
CA PHE A 116 2.87 -16.77 4.44
C PHE A 116 2.29 -17.66 5.53
N GLN A 117 3.08 -17.88 6.57
CA GLN A 117 2.69 -18.62 7.77
C GLN A 117 3.23 -17.91 9.01
N ASP A 118 2.40 -17.84 10.05
CA ASP A 118 2.72 -17.20 11.32
C ASP A 118 3.28 -18.21 12.34
N ASP A 119 4.24 -17.76 13.14
CA ASP A 119 4.71 -18.38 14.37
C ASP A 119 4.54 -17.37 15.51
N ASP A 120 3.35 -17.35 16.10
CA ASP A 120 3.02 -16.51 17.25
C ASP A 120 3.33 -17.22 18.58
N ARG A 121 4.46 -16.85 19.16
CA ARG A 121 4.98 -17.37 20.43
C ARG A 121 4.47 -16.60 21.64
N ARG A 122 3.78 -15.46 21.44
CA ARG A 122 3.21 -14.65 22.52
C ARG A 122 2.11 -15.40 23.26
N LYS A 123 1.28 -16.14 22.50
CA LYS A 123 0.15 -16.93 23.02
C LYS A 123 -0.66 -16.13 24.06
N ASN A 124 -0.92 -16.72 25.23
CA ASN A 124 -1.59 -16.03 26.35
C ASN A 124 -0.62 -15.40 27.36
N ASN A 125 0.67 -15.27 27.00
CA ASN A 125 1.73 -14.93 27.96
C ASN A 125 2.07 -13.44 27.98
N THR A 126 2.03 -12.76 26.83
CA THR A 126 2.40 -11.34 26.72
C THR A 126 1.72 -10.66 25.53
N PHE A 127 1.58 -9.34 25.58
CA PHE A 127 1.17 -8.52 24.43
C PHE A 127 2.36 -8.02 23.60
N LEU A 128 3.60 -8.19 24.10
CA LEU A 128 4.80 -7.67 23.47
C LEU A 128 5.18 -8.47 22.21
N TYR A 129 5.53 -7.76 21.13
CA TYR A 129 6.08 -8.36 19.91
C TYR A 129 7.50 -8.92 20.13
N ALA A 130 8.28 -8.27 20.99
CA ALA A 130 9.55 -8.77 21.49
C ALA A 130 9.67 -8.50 23.00
N ASN A 131 10.22 -9.44 23.77
CA ASN A 131 10.39 -9.33 25.23
C ASN A 131 11.85 -9.12 25.68
N GLY A 132 12.72 -8.77 24.73
CA GLY A 132 14.12 -8.43 24.92
C GLY A 132 14.70 -7.87 23.62
N VAL A 133 16.03 -7.65 23.60
CA VAL A 133 16.73 -7.25 22.38
C VAL A 133 16.70 -8.41 21.38
N VAL A 134 16.40 -8.11 20.12
CA VAL A 134 16.35 -9.05 19.00
C VAL A 134 17.55 -8.77 18.10
N ASP A 135 18.54 -9.64 18.15
CA ASP A 135 19.78 -9.52 17.37
C ASP A 135 19.86 -10.50 16.19
N SER A 136 18.87 -11.39 16.04
CA SER A 136 18.72 -12.30 14.91
C SER A 136 17.27 -12.71 14.65
N LEU A 137 16.98 -13.23 13.47
CA LEU A 137 15.63 -13.72 13.11
C LEU A 137 15.21 -14.97 13.90
N ASP A 138 16.16 -15.68 14.50
CA ASP A 138 15.90 -16.84 15.34
C ASP A 138 15.95 -16.54 16.85
N ASP A 139 16.21 -15.29 17.24
CA ASP A 139 16.34 -14.83 18.63
C ASP A 139 15.10 -15.18 19.47
N GLU A 140 15.30 -15.78 20.64
CA GLU A 140 14.20 -16.17 21.53
C GLU A 140 13.31 -15.00 21.95
N ASN A 141 13.85 -13.78 21.93
CA ASN A 141 13.12 -12.57 22.24
C ASN A 141 12.18 -12.12 21.12
N LEU A 142 12.31 -12.65 19.89
CA LEU A 142 11.40 -12.38 18.78
C LEU A 142 10.19 -13.31 18.85
N LEU A 143 9.07 -12.79 19.35
CA LEU A 143 7.90 -13.59 19.73
C LEU A 143 6.84 -13.71 18.64
N PHE A 144 6.86 -12.86 17.63
CA PHE A 144 6.04 -13.03 16.44
C PHE A 144 6.96 -13.12 15.23
N ARG A 145 6.86 -14.21 14.48
CA ARG A 145 7.68 -14.49 13.30
C ARG A 145 6.76 -14.86 12.15
N GLN A 146 7.20 -14.55 10.93
CA GLN A 146 6.55 -15.06 9.73
C GLN A 146 7.56 -15.77 8.85
N ARG A 147 7.08 -16.76 8.12
CA ARG A 147 7.84 -17.49 7.11
C ARG A 147 7.06 -17.50 5.81
N TYR A 148 7.77 -17.60 4.69
CA TYR A 148 7.15 -17.63 3.37
C TYR A 148 7.63 -18.81 2.53
N ASN A 149 6.79 -19.19 1.57
CA ASN A 149 7.17 -20.02 0.43
C ASN A 149 7.08 -19.20 -0.85
N LEU A 150 7.99 -19.46 -1.79
CA LEU A 150 7.97 -18.89 -3.15
C LEU A 150 7.84 -20.03 -4.16
N GLU A 151 6.84 -19.95 -5.03
CA GLU A 151 6.61 -20.88 -6.13
C GLU A 151 6.59 -20.12 -7.48
N ALA A 152 7.26 -20.66 -8.49
CA ALA A 152 7.04 -20.28 -9.89
C ALA A 152 5.96 -21.17 -10.49
N ILE A 153 4.94 -20.57 -11.09
CA ILE A 153 3.82 -21.24 -11.75
C ILE A 153 3.87 -20.85 -13.22
N TYR A 154 4.17 -21.81 -14.09
CA TYR A 154 4.28 -21.59 -15.53
C TYR A 154 2.93 -21.79 -16.22
N GLN A 155 2.76 -21.15 -17.38
CA GLN A 155 1.52 -21.21 -18.18
C GLN A 155 1.05 -22.65 -18.50
N ASN A 156 1.99 -23.60 -18.64
CA ASN A 156 1.70 -25.02 -18.85
C ASN A 156 1.17 -25.76 -17.59
N GLY A 157 0.98 -25.05 -16.48
CA GLY A 157 0.52 -25.57 -15.19
C GLY A 157 1.64 -26.15 -14.32
N GLN A 158 2.89 -26.19 -14.79
CA GLN A 158 4.02 -26.64 -14.00
C GLN A 158 4.27 -25.68 -12.84
N LYS A 159 4.43 -26.25 -11.63
CA LYS A 159 4.79 -25.51 -10.42
C LYS A 159 6.18 -25.92 -9.96
N VAL A 160 7.03 -24.95 -9.69
CA VAL A 160 8.38 -25.15 -9.17
C VAL A 160 8.52 -24.37 -7.88
N LYS A 161 8.79 -25.08 -6.78
CA LYS A 161 9.09 -24.42 -5.50
C LYS A 161 10.51 -23.87 -5.55
N LEU A 162 10.64 -22.55 -5.49
CA LEU A 162 11.93 -21.85 -5.53
C LEU A 162 12.52 -21.67 -4.12
N VAL A 163 11.66 -21.37 -3.15
CA VAL A 163 12.03 -21.20 -1.74
C VAL A 163 10.96 -21.87 -0.87
N SER A 164 11.38 -22.57 0.17
CA SER A 164 10.46 -23.15 1.15
C SER A 164 10.80 -22.65 2.54
N ASN A 165 9.78 -22.21 3.26
CA ASN A 165 9.85 -21.88 4.68
C ASN A 165 11.00 -20.90 5.00
N ALA A 166 11.18 -19.85 4.20
CA ALA A 166 12.21 -18.83 4.45
C ALA A 166 11.70 -17.76 5.42
N PRO A 167 12.58 -17.11 6.21
CA PRO A 167 12.16 -16.12 7.19
C PRO A 167 11.75 -14.80 6.52
N VAL A 168 10.73 -14.15 7.08
CA VAL A 168 10.37 -12.76 6.79
C VAL A 168 11.08 -11.85 7.81
N ALA A 169 11.62 -10.70 7.38
CA ALA A 169 12.13 -9.72 8.35
C ALA A 169 10.98 -9.19 9.22
N PRO A 170 11.13 -9.09 10.55
CA PRO A 170 10.05 -8.70 11.44
C PRO A 170 9.66 -7.24 11.24
N SER A 171 8.46 -6.84 11.68
CA SER A 171 8.11 -5.42 11.75
C SER A 171 9.01 -4.70 12.76
N PRO A 172 9.60 -3.53 12.45
CA PRO A 172 10.36 -2.76 13.43
C PRO A 172 9.42 -2.31 14.55
N ASN A 173 9.78 -2.63 15.80
CA ASN A 173 8.98 -2.29 16.98
C ASN A 173 9.72 -1.38 17.97
N GLY A 174 10.72 -0.64 17.49
CA GLY A 174 11.45 0.38 18.22
C GLY A 174 12.91 0.01 18.50
N PRO A 175 13.78 1.01 18.70
CA PRO A 175 15.22 0.82 18.88
C PRO A 175 15.60 0.09 20.16
N ALA A 176 14.72 0.05 21.17
CA ALA A 176 14.97 -0.71 22.39
C ALA A 176 14.94 -2.23 22.16
N SER A 177 14.09 -2.68 21.26
CA SER A 177 13.92 -4.11 20.92
C SER A 177 14.76 -4.49 19.71
N MET A 178 14.86 -3.62 18.70
CA MET A 178 15.57 -3.88 17.44
C MET A 178 16.54 -2.73 17.13
N PRO A 179 17.65 -2.59 17.89
CA PRO A 179 18.59 -1.47 17.71
C PRO A 179 19.32 -1.51 16.36
N ASP A 180 19.57 -2.70 15.80
CA ASP A 180 20.21 -2.89 14.49
C ASP A 180 19.26 -3.63 13.54
N PHE A 181 18.26 -2.91 13.03
CA PHE A 181 17.29 -3.49 12.10
C PHE A 181 17.94 -3.91 10.77
N LYS A 182 19.02 -3.24 10.35
CA LYS A 182 19.74 -3.60 9.12
C LYS A 182 20.24 -5.04 9.18
N LYS A 183 20.83 -5.44 10.31
CA LYS A 183 21.26 -6.83 10.52
C LYS A 183 20.13 -7.84 10.38
N LEU A 184 18.94 -7.54 10.90
CA LEU A 184 17.75 -8.40 10.77
C LEU A 184 17.28 -8.50 9.31
N ARG A 185 17.25 -7.36 8.61
CA ARG A 185 16.90 -7.30 7.19
C ARG A 185 17.87 -8.11 6.33
N ASP A 186 19.17 -7.95 6.55
CA ASP A 186 20.21 -8.67 5.80
C ASP A 186 20.11 -10.19 6.00
N GLN A 187 19.73 -10.66 7.20
CA GLN A 187 19.46 -12.08 7.49
C GLN A 187 18.23 -12.63 6.77
N ALA A 188 17.27 -11.77 6.37
CA ALA A 188 16.05 -12.19 5.69
C ALA A 188 16.24 -12.34 4.16
N ILE A 189 17.40 -11.94 3.62
CA ILE A 189 17.73 -12.12 2.21
C ILE A 189 17.97 -13.60 1.93
N THR A 190 17.10 -14.20 1.13
CA THR A 190 17.17 -15.63 0.77
C THR A 190 17.68 -15.79 -0.66
N GLN A 191 18.65 -16.68 -0.85
CA GLN A 191 19.15 -17.04 -2.18
C GLN A 191 18.19 -17.99 -2.89
N ILE A 192 18.01 -17.80 -4.20
CA ILE A 192 17.25 -18.68 -5.08
C ILE A 192 18.24 -19.47 -5.95
N ALA A 193 18.04 -20.78 -6.04
CA ALA A 193 18.83 -21.63 -6.93
C ALA A 193 18.78 -21.10 -8.37
N GLY A 194 19.94 -21.02 -9.03
CA GLY A 194 20.04 -20.43 -10.37
C GLY A 194 20.40 -18.95 -10.41
N GLY A 195 20.76 -18.34 -9.27
CA GLY A 195 21.37 -17.01 -9.22
C GLY A 195 20.41 -15.86 -8.92
N GLY A 196 19.23 -16.15 -8.36
CA GLY A 196 18.31 -15.13 -7.87
C GLY A 196 18.46 -14.89 -6.37
N LYS A 197 17.85 -13.82 -5.87
CA LYS A 197 17.70 -13.56 -4.43
C LYS A 197 16.39 -12.83 -4.15
N VAL A 198 15.88 -13.00 -2.95
CA VAL A 198 14.59 -12.46 -2.52
C VAL A 198 14.68 -11.90 -1.12
N TYR A 199 14.02 -10.78 -0.90
CA TYR A 199 13.81 -10.13 0.39
C TYR A 199 12.31 -10.01 0.61
N VAL A 200 11.86 -10.35 1.82
CA VAL A 200 10.48 -10.17 2.24
C VAL A 200 10.48 -9.57 3.64
N GLY A 201 9.79 -8.45 3.81
CA GLY A 201 9.72 -7.73 5.07
C GLY A 201 9.40 -6.25 4.88
N PRO A 202 9.44 -5.45 5.93
CA PRO A 202 9.14 -4.02 5.84
C PRO A 202 10.26 -3.24 5.15
N SER A 203 9.89 -2.21 4.41
CA SER A 203 10.79 -1.12 4.04
C SER A 203 10.17 0.22 4.41
N GLU A 204 10.94 1.29 4.30
CA GLU A 204 10.33 2.61 4.18
C GLU A 204 9.64 2.70 2.80
N ASP A 205 8.57 3.48 2.71
CA ASP A 205 7.75 3.57 1.50
C ASP A 205 8.49 4.29 0.37
N ALA A 206 8.85 3.55 -0.68
CA ALA A 206 9.59 4.12 -1.79
C ALA A 206 8.74 5.08 -2.66
N PHE A 207 7.41 5.07 -2.52
CA PHE A 207 6.56 5.99 -3.23
C PHE A 207 6.57 7.35 -2.55
N PHE A 208 6.96 8.38 -3.30
CA PHE A 208 6.97 9.76 -2.84
C PHE A 208 6.00 10.56 -3.70
N ALA A 209 5.11 11.28 -3.03
CA ALA A 209 4.11 12.09 -3.67
C ALA A 209 3.54 13.09 -2.66
N ASP A 210 3.15 14.25 -3.16
CA ASP A 210 2.09 15.00 -2.50
C ASP A 210 0.77 14.27 -2.76
N LEU A 211 0.00 13.87 -1.76
CA LEU A 211 -1.30 13.22 -2.00
C LEU A 211 -2.46 14.22 -1.99
N ARG A 212 -2.20 15.52 -1.84
CA ARG A 212 -3.26 16.52 -2.05
C ARG A 212 -3.69 16.65 -3.53
N VAL A 213 -3.21 15.82 -4.45
CA VAL A 213 -3.66 15.82 -5.86
C VAL A 213 -5.14 15.45 -5.90
N PHE A 214 -5.58 14.65 -4.93
CA PHE A 214 -6.97 14.29 -4.72
C PHE A 214 -7.79 15.40 -4.08
N ASP A 215 -7.15 16.40 -3.48
CA ASP A 215 -7.80 17.65 -3.08
C ASP A 215 -7.85 18.60 -4.28
N LEU A 216 -8.84 18.35 -5.15
CA LEU A 216 -9.06 18.94 -6.49
C LEU A 216 -7.79 19.59 -7.07
N LEU A 217 -6.86 18.67 -7.35
CA LEU A 217 -5.52 18.87 -7.85
C LEU A 217 -4.72 19.89 -7.04
N TYR A 218 -4.18 19.41 -5.93
CA TYR A 218 -3.27 20.14 -5.06
C TYR A 218 -3.79 21.52 -4.60
N GLY A 219 -5.10 21.58 -4.40
CA GLY A 219 -5.83 22.72 -3.82
C GLY A 219 -6.17 23.83 -4.81
N GLY A 220 -5.98 23.66 -6.12
CA GLY A 220 -6.19 24.71 -7.13
C GLY A 220 -5.10 25.79 -7.14
N ASN A 221 -4.02 25.58 -6.40
CA ASN A 221 -2.88 26.47 -6.29
C ASN A 221 -1.56 25.69 -6.23
N LEU A 222 -0.87 25.55 -7.37
CA LEU A 222 0.41 24.81 -7.45
C LEU A 222 1.54 25.42 -6.60
N SER A 223 1.36 26.60 -6.00
CA SER A 223 2.35 27.10 -5.03
C SER A 223 2.33 26.33 -3.71
N GLU A 224 1.23 25.64 -3.40
CA GLU A 224 1.04 24.96 -2.12
C GLU A 224 1.66 23.57 -2.08
N VAL A 225 1.94 22.93 -3.23
CA VAL A 225 2.57 21.60 -3.34
C VAL A 225 3.94 21.51 -2.65
N GLY A 226 4.39 20.27 -2.38
CA GLY A 226 5.70 19.95 -1.83
C GLY A 226 5.64 19.23 -0.49
N GLN A 227 4.47 18.70 -0.12
CA GLN A 227 4.32 17.88 1.07
C GLN A 227 4.41 16.41 0.69
N ASP A 228 5.57 15.79 0.90
CA ASP A 228 5.66 14.32 0.88
C ASP A 228 4.72 13.73 1.93
N THR A 229 3.65 13.10 1.46
CA THR A 229 2.59 12.55 2.31
C THR A 229 2.93 11.16 2.83
N LEU A 230 3.83 10.44 2.14
CA LEU A 230 4.26 9.10 2.51
C LEU A 230 5.47 9.12 3.45
N ARG A 231 6.16 10.27 3.52
CA ARG A 231 7.26 10.55 4.44
C ARG A 231 7.11 9.91 5.81
N GLY A 232 8.03 9.03 6.15
CA GLY A 232 8.12 8.41 7.47
C GLY A 232 7.25 7.16 7.67
N TYR A 233 6.37 6.82 6.73
CA TYR A 233 5.63 5.56 6.78
C TYR A 233 6.49 4.40 6.27
N ASN A 234 6.18 3.21 6.79
CA ASN A 234 6.70 1.96 6.25
C ASN A 234 5.66 1.29 5.35
N VAL A 235 6.10 0.25 4.66
CA VAL A 235 5.27 -0.61 3.81
C VAL A 235 5.78 -2.04 3.86
N ASN A 236 4.93 -3.03 3.59
CA ASN A 236 5.34 -4.42 3.44
C ASN A 236 5.88 -4.63 2.02
N THR A 237 7.10 -5.14 1.89
CA THR A 237 7.79 -5.24 0.61
C THR A 237 8.22 -6.65 0.30
N ILE A 238 8.02 -7.03 -0.96
CA ILE A 238 8.69 -8.16 -1.58
C ILE A 238 9.60 -7.61 -2.67
N ALA A 239 10.91 -7.81 -2.52
CA ALA A 239 11.88 -7.56 -3.57
C ALA A 239 12.45 -8.88 -4.06
N ILE A 240 12.50 -9.10 -5.38
CA ILE A 240 13.05 -10.31 -5.99
C ILE A 240 13.93 -9.94 -7.19
N GLN A 241 15.18 -10.42 -7.17
CA GLN A 241 16.13 -10.29 -8.27
C GLN A 241 16.26 -11.64 -8.97
N LEU A 242 16.06 -11.65 -10.29
CA LEU A 242 16.09 -12.85 -11.12
C LEU A 242 16.93 -12.64 -12.39
N PRO A 243 17.61 -13.68 -12.90
CA PRO A 243 18.25 -13.64 -14.21
C PRO A 243 17.25 -13.28 -15.32
N LYS A 244 17.64 -12.44 -16.29
CA LYS A 244 16.76 -12.03 -17.40
C LYS A 244 16.19 -13.22 -18.17
N GLN A 245 16.97 -14.29 -18.35
CA GLN A 245 16.54 -15.50 -19.05
C GLN A 245 15.44 -16.28 -18.32
N ALA A 246 15.26 -16.06 -17.01
CA ALA A 246 14.15 -16.66 -16.27
C ALA A 246 12.80 -16.00 -16.59
N LEU A 247 12.82 -14.77 -17.11
CA LEU A 247 11.65 -13.95 -17.41
C LEU A 247 11.38 -13.84 -18.92
N ALA A 248 12.40 -13.98 -19.75
CA ALA A 248 12.30 -13.83 -21.20
C ALA A 248 11.55 -15.01 -21.85
N LEU A 249 10.81 -14.69 -22.91
CA LEU A 249 10.17 -15.69 -23.76
C LEU A 249 11.22 -16.67 -24.30
N ARG A 250 10.93 -17.97 -24.19
CA ARG A 250 11.83 -19.07 -24.56
C ARG A 250 13.21 -19.02 -23.88
N ASN A 251 13.28 -18.37 -22.72
CA ASN A 251 14.50 -18.20 -21.94
C ASN A 251 15.64 -17.49 -22.70
N ASP A 252 15.31 -16.66 -23.69
CA ASP A 252 16.27 -15.92 -24.51
C ASP A 252 16.01 -14.41 -24.43
N ALA A 253 16.66 -13.75 -23.47
CA ALA A 253 16.52 -12.31 -23.25
C ALA A 253 17.11 -11.45 -24.37
N HIS A 254 18.01 -11.99 -25.20
CA HIS A 254 18.56 -11.22 -26.33
C HIS A 254 17.56 -11.17 -27.48
N ARG A 255 16.85 -12.26 -27.74
CA ARG A 255 15.81 -12.33 -28.78
C ARG A 255 14.48 -11.77 -28.32
N ASN A 256 14.16 -11.91 -27.03
CA ASN A 256 12.89 -11.53 -26.45
C ASN A 256 13.08 -10.66 -25.19
N PRO A 257 13.58 -9.43 -25.35
CA PRO A 257 13.97 -8.58 -24.23
C PRO A 257 12.81 -7.90 -23.51
N ASN A 258 11.61 -7.86 -24.10
CA ASN A 258 10.48 -7.09 -23.57
C ASN A 258 9.54 -8.00 -22.79
N ILE A 259 9.18 -7.59 -21.58
CA ILE A 259 8.24 -8.28 -20.70
C ILE A 259 7.22 -7.29 -20.14
N GLY A 260 6.03 -7.78 -19.85
CA GLY A 260 5.00 -7.10 -19.07
C GLY A 260 4.95 -7.68 -17.67
N ILE A 261 4.79 -6.82 -16.67
CA ILE A 261 4.75 -7.18 -15.27
C ILE A 261 3.54 -6.53 -14.60
N TRP A 262 2.83 -7.29 -13.78
CA TRP A 262 1.86 -6.76 -12.83
C TRP A 262 1.89 -7.60 -11.55
N SER A 263 1.50 -7.00 -10.44
CA SER A 263 1.35 -7.67 -9.16
C SER A 263 -0.12 -7.88 -8.84
N THR A 264 -0.45 -8.94 -8.11
CA THR A 264 -1.82 -9.24 -7.69
C THR A 264 -1.86 -9.80 -6.29
N THR A 265 -2.97 -9.56 -5.59
CA THR A 265 -3.32 -10.30 -4.39
C THR A 265 -4.57 -11.13 -4.62
N GLN A 266 -4.52 -12.40 -4.24
CA GLN A 266 -5.69 -13.28 -4.20
C GLN A 266 -6.04 -13.61 -2.76
N ARG A 267 -7.32 -13.62 -2.41
CA ARG A 267 -7.78 -13.94 -1.06
C ARG A 267 -8.97 -14.89 -1.08
N ARG A 268 -9.07 -15.72 -0.05
CA ARG A 268 -10.28 -16.51 0.24
C ARG A 268 -11.27 -15.67 1.06
N THR A 269 -12.55 -16.05 1.02
CA THR A 269 -13.56 -15.40 1.85
C THR A 269 -13.26 -15.67 3.33
N LEU A 270 -13.29 -14.63 4.16
CA LEU A 270 -13.14 -14.76 5.62
C LEU A 270 -14.51 -14.89 6.30
N LYS A 271 -14.78 -16.06 6.89
CA LYS A 271 -15.93 -16.29 7.77
C LYS A 271 -15.55 -15.92 9.20
N LEU A 272 -16.20 -14.89 9.74
CA LEU A 272 -15.90 -14.37 11.08
C LEU A 272 -16.78 -15.01 12.17
N SER A 273 -16.18 -15.26 13.32
CA SER A 273 -16.83 -15.62 14.59
C SER A 273 -16.05 -15.00 15.76
N PRO A 274 -16.60 -14.92 16.99
CA PRO A 274 -15.89 -14.28 18.10
C PRO A 274 -14.48 -14.83 18.31
N GLY A 275 -13.47 -13.99 18.09
CA GLY A 275 -12.05 -14.33 18.22
C GLY A 275 -11.48 -15.25 17.14
N LYS A 276 -12.20 -15.50 16.03
CA LYS A 276 -11.74 -16.37 14.94
C LYS A 276 -12.17 -15.86 13.57
N ALA A 277 -11.23 -15.86 12.63
CA ALA A 277 -11.50 -15.77 11.20
C ALA A 277 -11.16 -17.12 10.55
N GLU A 278 -12.01 -17.61 9.65
CA GLU A 278 -11.81 -18.85 8.92
C GLU A 278 -11.89 -18.58 7.42
N ALA A 279 -10.81 -18.89 6.70
CA ALA A 279 -10.76 -18.77 5.24
C ALA A 279 -11.54 -19.92 4.58
N VAL A 280 -12.53 -19.57 3.75
CA VAL A 280 -13.42 -20.52 3.04
C VAL A 280 -13.51 -20.19 1.55
N GLY A 281 -13.84 -21.20 0.74
CA GLY A 281 -13.98 -21.08 -0.71
C GLY A 281 -12.64 -20.99 -1.44
N ASP A 282 -12.72 -20.65 -2.73
CA ASP A 282 -11.57 -20.51 -3.62
C ASP A 282 -10.88 -19.14 -3.45
N PHE A 283 -9.63 -19.06 -3.90
CA PHE A 283 -8.93 -17.79 -4.01
C PHE A 283 -9.54 -16.95 -5.14
N VAL A 284 -9.77 -15.67 -4.86
CA VAL A 284 -10.25 -14.67 -5.83
C VAL A 284 -9.28 -13.51 -5.83
N GLN A 285 -8.96 -12.98 -7.02
CA GLN A 285 -8.15 -11.76 -7.12
C GLN A 285 -8.93 -10.58 -6.53
N VAL A 286 -8.32 -9.88 -5.58
CA VAL A 286 -8.94 -8.75 -4.86
C VAL A 286 -8.19 -7.43 -5.06
N SER A 287 -6.97 -7.50 -5.58
CA SER A 287 -6.15 -6.34 -5.90
C SER A 287 -5.22 -6.67 -7.07
N ARG A 288 -4.95 -5.69 -7.93
CA ARG A 288 -3.89 -5.76 -8.94
C ARG A 288 -3.24 -4.39 -9.14
N LEU A 289 -1.98 -4.41 -9.56
CA LEU A 289 -1.25 -3.20 -9.90
C LEU A 289 -0.23 -3.47 -11.01
N GLY A 290 -0.31 -2.71 -12.10
CA GLY A 290 0.65 -2.69 -13.20
C GLY A 290 1.41 -1.37 -13.24
N ASN A 291 1.00 -0.49 -14.13
CA ASN A 291 1.47 0.89 -14.20
C ASN A 291 1.01 1.67 -12.96
N PRO A 292 1.85 2.58 -12.45
CA PRO A 292 1.46 3.49 -11.40
C PRO A 292 0.31 4.38 -11.87
N LEU A 293 -0.56 4.78 -10.94
CA LEU A 293 -1.59 5.79 -11.12
C LEU A 293 -2.76 5.40 -12.06
N VAL A 294 -2.77 4.23 -12.69
CA VAL A 294 -3.89 3.82 -13.55
C VAL A 294 -5.15 3.58 -12.71
N ASN A 295 -5.08 2.85 -11.61
CA ASN A 295 -6.25 2.63 -10.77
C ASN A 295 -6.60 3.89 -9.94
N GLU A 296 -5.64 4.76 -9.71
CA GLU A 296 -5.69 5.90 -8.82
C GLU A 296 -6.32 7.12 -9.50
N VAL A 297 -5.84 7.48 -10.70
CA VAL A 297 -6.23 8.73 -11.41
C VAL A 297 -6.76 8.52 -12.83
N VAL A 298 -6.56 7.35 -13.44
CA VAL A 298 -7.10 7.06 -14.79
C VAL A 298 -8.47 6.40 -14.69
N ALA A 299 -8.56 5.30 -13.94
CA ALA A 299 -9.79 4.56 -13.72
C ALA A 299 -10.79 5.40 -12.89
N PRO A 300 -12.06 5.49 -13.32
CA PRO A 300 -13.09 6.16 -12.54
C PRO A 300 -13.37 5.39 -11.25
N ALA A 301 -13.78 6.10 -10.21
CA ALA A 301 -14.08 5.51 -8.90
C ALA A 301 -14.99 4.26 -8.96
N GLY A 302 -16.03 4.29 -9.81
CA GLY A 302 -16.96 3.16 -9.97
C GLY A 302 -16.37 1.93 -10.68
N LEU A 303 -15.18 2.02 -11.26
CA LEU A 303 -14.51 0.93 -11.95
C LEU A 303 -13.41 0.28 -11.11
N LYS A 304 -12.91 0.94 -10.07
CA LYS A 304 -11.68 0.54 -9.37
C LYS A 304 -11.74 -0.85 -8.73
N ASP A 305 -12.86 -1.19 -8.10
CA ASP A 305 -13.06 -2.53 -7.52
C ASP A 305 -13.11 -3.62 -8.61
N ALA A 306 -13.76 -3.33 -9.73
CA ALA A 306 -13.79 -4.25 -10.86
C ALA A 306 -12.40 -4.37 -11.49
N PHE A 307 -11.68 -3.26 -11.67
CA PHE A 307 -10.30 -3.24 -12.14
C PHE A 307 -9.42 -4.15 -11.28
N ASN A 308 -9.53 -4.06 -9.95
CA ASN A 308 -8.79 -4.92 -9.02
C ASN A 308 -9.08 -6.41 -9.16
N GLY A 309 -10.30 -6.79 -9.56
CA GLY A 309 -10.69 -8.18 -9.78
C GLY A 309 -10.44 -8.71 -11.20
N LEU A 310 -10.12 -7.85 -12.17
CA LEU A 310 -9.93 -8.22 -13.58
C LEU A 310 -8.49 -8.68 -13.86
N ARG A 311 -8.35 -9.58 -14.83
CA ARG A 311 -7.04 -9.92 -15.39
C ARG A 311 -6.67 -9.00 -16.55
N PRO A 312 -5.38 -8.74 -16.81
CA PRO A 312 -4.97 -7.88 -17.93
C PRO A 312 -5.50 -8.33 -19.31
N ASP A 313 -5.69 -9.63 -19.53
CA ASP A 313 -6.33 -10.15 -20.75
C ASP A 313 -7.81 -9.78 -20.91
N GLN A 314 -8.39 -9.01 -20.00
CA GLN A 314 -9.76 -8.50 -20.11
C GLN A 314 -9.79 -6.99 -20.44
N ASP A 315 -8.69 -6.27 -20.20
CA ASP A 315 -8.64 -4.80 -20.22
C ASP A 315 -9.10 -4.16 -21.53
N ALA A 316 -8.61 -4.65 -22.68
CA ALA A 316 -9.03 -4.13 -23.98
C ALA A 316 -10.53 -4.31 -24.27
N GLY A 317 -11.23 -5.18 -23.52
CA GLY A 317 -12.68 -5.35 -23.60
C GLY A 317 -13.48 -4.42 -22.68
N VAL A 318 -12.82 -3.73 -21.75
CA VAL A 318 -13.46 -2.81 -20.80
C VAL A 318 -13.46 -1.41 -21.39
N LYS A 319 -14.56 -1.05 -22.05
CA LYS A 319 -14.69 0.22 -22.77
C LYS A 319 -14.40 1.42 -21.87
N GLU A 320 -14.90 1.40 -20.63
CA GLU A 320 -14.74 2.49 -19.66
C GLU A 320 -13.27 2.72 -19.29
N LEU A 321 -12.46 1.66 -19.21
CA LEU A 321 -11.02 1.76 -18.96
C LEU A 321 -10.30 2.32 -20.19
N VAL A 322 -10.57 1.75 -21.36
CA VAL A 322 -9.92 2.16 -22.63
C VAL A 322 -10.24 3.63 -22.94
N ASP A 323 -11.49 4.04 -22.82
CA ASP A 323 -11.92 5.43 -23.01
C ASP A 323 -11.16 6.39 -22.08
N ARG A 324 -10.88 5.97 -20.84
CA ARG A 324 -10.19 6.79 -19.84
C ARG A 324 -8.70 6.91 -20.10
N VAL A 325 -8.10 5.92 -20.76
CA VAL A 325 -6.71 5.99 -21.25
C VAL A 325 -6.63 6.95 -22.43
N VAL A 326 -7.49 6.79 -23.44
CA VAL A 326 -7.37 7.54 -24.72
C VAL A 326 -8.06 8.90 -24.71
N ASN A 327 -8.89 9.18 -23.70
CA ASN A 327 -9.58 10.45 -23.49
C ASN A 327 -9.63 10.76 -21.98
N PRO A 328 -8.47 10.99 -21.35
CA PRO A 328 -8.36 11.12 -19.89
C PRO A 328 -9.10 12.35 -19.37
N GLU A 329 -9.58 12.23 -18.13
CA GLU A 329 -10.24 13.31 -17.40
C GLU A 329 -9.23 14.38 -16.92
N LEU A 330 -8.04 13.94 -16.50
CA LEU A 330 -7.03 14.77 -15.85
C LEU A 330 -6.64 16.03 -16.65
N PRO A 331 -6.38 15.99 -17.98
CA PRO A 331 -6.01 17.19 -18.71
C PRO A 331 -7.12 18.24 -18.77
N LYS A 332 -8.39 17.80 -18.80
CA LYS A 332 -9.55 18.70 -18.78
C LYS A 332 -9.70 19.39 -17.42
N LEU A 333 -9.41 18.67 -16.34
CA LEU A 333 -9.38 19.26 -15.00
C LEU A 333 -8.24 20.29 -14.88
N ILE A 334 -7.04 19.96 -15.35
CA ILE A 334 -5.89 20.87 -15.37
C ILE A 334 -6.22 22.15 -16.17
N GLU A 335 -6.83 22.02 -17.35
CA GLU A 335 -7.26 23.16 -18.15
C GLU A 335 -8.31 24.02 -17.43
N ALA A 336 -9.31 23.39 -16.81
CA ALA A 336 -10.34 24.09 -16.08
C ALA A 336 -9.78 24.87 -14.87
N ILE A 337 -8.85 24.29 -14.12
CA ILE A 337 -8.29 24.85 -12.89
C ILE A 337 -7.20 25.88 -13.19
N TYR A 338 -6.21 25.53 -14.02
CA TYR A 338 -4.97 26.30 -14.21
C TYR A 338 -4.87 27.04 -15.54
N LYS A 339 -5.85 26.87 -16.44
CA LYS A 339 -5.85 27.47 -17.79
C LYS A 339 -4.69 27.02 -18.67
N ILE A 340 -4.15 25.83 -18.38
CA ILE A 340 -3.15 25.15 -19.20
C ILE A 340 -3.90 24.34 -20.26
N PRO A 341 -3.72 24.60 -21.57
CA PRO A 341 -4.52 23.96 -22.61
C PRO A 341 -4.45 22.43 -22.57
N ALA A 342 -5.61 21.77 -22.63
CA ALA A 342 -5.64 20.31 -22.75
C ALA A 342 -5.24 19.89 -24.17
N PRO A 343 -4.45 18.82 -24.34
CA PRO A 343 -4.19 18.25 -25.66
C PRO A 343 -5.50 17.89 -26.38
N GLN A 344 -5.57 18.19 -27.67
CA GLN A 344 -6.73 17.92 -28.50
C GLN A 344 -6.66 16.52 -29.12
N GLY A 345 -7.82 15.88 -29.31
CA GLY A 345 -7.92 14.58 -29.98
C GLY A 345 -7.67 13.38 -29.06
N GLN A 346 -7.52 12.22 -29.69
CA GLN A 346 -7.30 10.94 -29.00
C GLN A 346 -5.84 10.82 -28.53
N ARG A 347 -5.65 10.30 -27.32
CA ARG A 347 -4.36 10.14 -26.65
C ARG A 347 -3.77 8.76 -26.87
N ASP A 348 -3.41 8.46 -28.11
CA ASP A 348 -2.78 7.16 -28.42
C ASP A 348 -1.38 7.04 -27.82
N ASP A 349 -0.69 8.16 -27.57
CA ASP A 349 0.56 8.17 -26.80
C ASP A 349 0.37 7.62 -25.37
N LEU A 350 -0.78 7.86 -24.74
CA LEU A 350 -1.13 7.26 -23.45
C LEU A 350 -1.51 5.78 -23.59
N ALA A 351 -2.13 5.38 -24.71
CA ALA A 351 -2.34 3.96 -25.00
C ALA A 351 -1.02 3.22 -25.20
N GLU A 352 0.00 3.86 -25.79
CA GLU A 352 1.35 3.31 -25.88
C GLU A 352 1.98 3.11 -24.49
N ILE A 353 1.82 4.09 -23.59
CA ILE A 353 2.36 3.98 -22.22
C ILE A 353 1.62 2.91 -21.41
N PHE A 354 0.29 2.97 -21.35
CA PHE A 354 -0.49 2.17 -20.40
C PHE A 354 -0.94 0.81 -20.95
N LEU A 355 -1.12 0.67 -22.28
CA LEU A 355 -1.80 -0.50 -22.85
C LEU A 355 -0.93 -1.34 -23.80
N THR A 356 -0.07 -0.75 -24.63
CA THR A 356 0.62 -1.52 -25.68
C THR A 356 2.14 -1.62 -25.50
N GLY A 357 2.72 -0.75 -24.70
CA GLY A 357 4.15 -0.44 -24.78
C GLY A 357 4.45 0.45 -25.99
N ILE A 358 5.61 1.11 -25.93
CA ILE A 358 6.06 2.07 -26.92
C ILE A 358 6.82 1.35 -28.04
N THR A 359 6.30 1.44 -29.25
CA THR A 359 6.85 0.78 -30.44
C THR A 359 6.34 1.41 -31.73
N LYS A 360 7.22 1.54 -32.71
CA LYS A 360 6.85 2.03 -34.05
C LYS A 360 6.02 1.02 -34.83
N LYS A 361 6.01 -0.26 -34.42
CA LYS A 361 5.29 -1.34 -35.12
C LYS A 361 3.76 -1.24 -35.01
N LEU A 362 3.23 -0.46 -34.05
CA LEU A 362 1.80 -0.35 -33.77
C LEU A 362 1.21 1.03 -34.11
N GLY A 363 1.95 1.89 -34.81
CA GLY A 363 1.49 3.25 -35.14
C GLY A 363 1.82 4.26 -34.05
N ALA A 364 3.11 4.47 -33.81
CA ALA A 364 3.63 5.31 -32.74
C ALA A 364 3.30 6.81 -32.87
N GLN A 365 2.78 7.39 -31.79
CA GLN A 365 2.87 8.82 -31.48
C GLN A 365 4.16 9.14 -30.70
N ILE A 366 4.67 8.20 -29.90
CA ILE A 366 5.98 8.33 -29.23
C ILE A 366 7.06 7.75 -30.13
N ASN A 367 7.98 8.59 -30.65
CA ASN A 367 8.98 8.18 -31.64
C ASN A 367 10.14 7.33 -31.08
N ALA A 368 9.84 6.18 -30.47
CA ALA A 368 10.79 5.24 -29.89
C ALA A 368 10.37 3.78 -30.10
N ASP A 369 11.34 2.86 -30.06
CA ASP A 369 11.11 1.42 -29.94
C ASP A 369 11.65 0.98 -28.58
N LEU A 370 10.76 0.88 -27.59
CA LEU A 370 11.16 0.76 -26.20
C LEU A 370 10.84 -0.62 -25.65
N ASN A 371 9.60 -0.84 -25.20
CA ASN A 371 9.25 -1.90 -24.25
C ASN A 371 8.05 -2.77 -24.66
N SER A 372 7.49 -2.59 -25.87
CA SER A 372 6.37 -3.43 -26.31
C SER A 372 6.82 -4.87 -26.62
N GLN A 373 6.08 -5.87 -26.16
CA GLN A 373 6.36 -7.28 -26.47
C GLN A 373 6.31 -7.59 -27.97
N VAL A 374 5.62 -6.80 -28.81
CA VAL A 374 5.68 -6.97 -30.28
C VAL A 374 7.07 -6.69 -30.87
N ASN A 375 7.99 -6.13 -30.08
CA ASN A 375 9.39 -5.97 -30.44
C ASN A 375 10.18 -7.28 -30.29
N ASN A 376 9.71 -8.24 -29.50
CA ASN A 376 10.34 -9.55 -29.34
C ASN A 376 10.33 -10.35 -30.65
N ALA A 377 11.41 -11.08 -30.91
CA ALA A 377 11.60 -11.79 -32.18
C ALA A 377 10.70 -13.04 -32.31
N ASP A 378 10.29 -13.65 -31.19
CA ASP A 378 9.57 -14.92 -31.18
C ASP A 378 8.07 -14.80 -30.88
N VAL A 379 7.55 -13.57 -30.75
CA VAL A 379 6.14 -13.28 -30.47
C VAL A 379 5.25 -13.50 -31.70
N ASP A 380 4.08 -14.09 -31.49
CA ASP A 380 3.00 -14.08 -32.49
C ASP A 380 2.18 -12.80 -32.35
N ALA A 381 2.48 -11.80 -33.17
CA ALA A 381 1.83 -10.49 -33.12
C ALA A 381 0.29 -10.54 -33.27
N ARG A 382 -0.29 -11.63 -33.80
CA ARG A 382 -1.75 -11.80 -33.90
C ARG A 382 -2.42 -12.09 -32.57
N ARG A 383 -1.64 -12.55 -31.57
CA ARG A 383 -2.10 -12.81 -30.20
C ARG A 383 -1.90 -11.61 -29.28
N PHE A 384 -1.16 -10.60 -29.74
CA PHE A 384 -0.88 -9.42 -28.95
C PHE A 384 -2.17 -8.75 -28.49
N ARG A 385 -2.22 -8.40 -27.20
CA ARG A 385 -3.40 -7.82 -26.58
C ARG A 385 -3.06 -6.58 -25.77
N PRO A 386 -3.60 -5.39 -26.15
CA PRO A 386 -3.49 -4.21 -25.32
C PRO A 386 -4.04 -4.45 -23.92
N SER A 387 -3.27 -4.07 -22.91
CA SER A 387 -3.51 -4.46 -21.51
C SER A 387 -2.69 -3.62 -20.54
N GLU A 388 -3.27 -3.36 -19.37
CA GLU A 388 -2.65 -2.61 -18.28
C GLU A 388 -1.61 -3.50 -17.59
N MET A 389 -0.34 -3.13 -17.76
CA MET A 389 0.82 -3.76 -17.11
C MET A 389 2.04 -2.86 -17.26
N LEU A 390 2.97 -2.94 -16.31
CA LEU A 390 4.26 -2.27 -16.40
C LEU A 390 5.16 -3.01 -17.40
N ARG A 391 5.65 -2.34 -18.44
CA ARG A 391 6.44 -2.97 -19.51
C ARG A 391 7.91 -2.60 -19.44
N LEU A 392 8.78 -3.60 -19.43
CA LEU A 392 10.23 -3.45 -19.31
C LEU A 392 10.96 -4.08 -20.49
N ASN A 393 11.81 -3.31 -21.15
CA ASN A 393 12.90 -3.81 -21.97
C ASN A 393 14.11 -4.10 -21.10
N MET A 394 14.39 -5.39 -20.91
CA MET A 394 15.46 -5.86 -20.05
C MET A 394 16.87 -5.61 -20.62
N MET A 395 17.00 -5.21 -21.87
CA MET A 395 18.31 -4.97 -22.52
C MET A 395 18.77 -3.52 -22.46
N ILE A 396 17.94 -2.61 -21.95
CA ILE A 396 18.38 -1.23 -21.67
C ILE A 396 19.22 -1.24 -20.40
N GLU A 397 20.49 -0.85 -20.53
CA GLU A 397 21.41 -0.85 -19.40
C GLU A 397 21.05 0.21 -18.36
N PRO A 398 21.39 -0.03 -17.08
CA PRO A 398 21.27 0.98 -16.04
C PRO A 398 22.01 2.27 -16.38
N ASN A 399 21.31 3.39 -16.27
CA ASN A 399 21.90 4.72 -16.48
C ASN A 399 22.73 5.10 -15.23
N ALA A 400 23.98 5.50 -15.44
CA ALA A 400 24.86 5.93 -14.36
C ALA A 400 24.41 7.26 -13.71
N ASN A 401 23.65 8.09 -14.43
CA ASN A 401 23.08 9.33 -13.95
C ASN A 401 21.57 9.32 -14.25
N PRO A 402 20.78 8.53 -13.50
CA PRO A 402 19.35 8.40 -13.75
C PRO A 402 18.66 9.75 -13.58
N ASN A 403 17.73 10.07 -14.50
CA ASN A 403 16.89 11.26 -14.38
C ASN A 403 15.52 10.87 -13.82
N ARG A 404 15.03 11.56 -12.79
CA ARG A 404 13.73 11.28 -12.15
C ARG A 404 12.55 11.30 -13.12
N LEU A 405 12.65 12.06 -14.23
CA LEU A 405 11.62 12.17 -15.27
C LEU A 405 11.70 11.10 -16.38
N GLY A 406 12.62 10.13 -16.26
CA GLY A 406 12.73 8.98 -17.15
C GLY A 406 12.75 9.36 -18.63
N LEU A 407 11.90 8.70 -19.43
CA LEU A 407 11.87 8.88 -20.88
C LEU A 407 11.62 10.34 -21.31
N LEU A 408 10.84 11.10 -20.54
CA LEU A 408 10.52 12.50 -20.86
C LEU A 408 11.74 13.43 -20.78
N ALA A 409 12.78 13.02 -20.03
CA ALA A 409 14.08 13.70 -19.97
C ALA A 409 15.17 13.00 -20.81
N GLY A 410 14.78 12.08 -21.69
CA GLY A 410 15.71 11.33 -22.55
C GLY A 410 16.39 10.14 -21.88
N ASP A 411 15.98 9.77 -20.66
CA ASP A 411 16.50 8.60 -19.95
C ASP A 411 15.63 7.37 -20.23
N THR A 412 16.00 6.61 -21.26
CA THR A 412 15.23 5.44 -21.72
C THR A 412 15.18 4.28 -20.72
N GLN A 413 15.98 4.31 -19.65
CA GLN A 413 15.94 3.30 -18.59
C GLN A 413 14.78 3.56 -17.61
N GLY A 414 14.36 4.81 -17.44
CA GLY A 414 13.29 5.18 -16.50
C GLY A 414 11.90 4.93 -17.06
N PHE A 415 10.89 5.15 -16.21
CA PHE A 415 9.48 5.04 -16.58
C PHE A 415 9.18 5.82 -17.89
N PRO A 416 8.45 5.21 -18.85
CA PRO A 416 7.68 3.96 -18.73
C PRO A 416 8.43 2.66 -19.11
N ASN A 417 9.76 2.65 -19.27
CA ASN A 417 10.51 1.41 -19.45
C ASN A 417 10.76 0.69 -18.12
N GLY A 418 9.74 -0.01 -17.63
CA GLY A 418 9.70 -0.41 -16.22
C GLY A 418 9.49 0.82 -15.34
N ARG A 419 9.88 0.70 -14.07
CA ARG A 419 9.84 1.77 -13.08
C ARG A 419 10.96 1.54 -12.07
N ARG A 420 11.83 2.52 -11.90
CA ARG A 420 12.85 2.56 -10.84
C ARG A 420 12.26 3.16 -9.58
N LEU A 421 12.88 2.89 -8.43
CA LEU A 421 12.50 3.51 -7.15
C LEU A 421 12.63 5.03 -7.17
N THR A 422 13.50 5.57 -8.03
CA THR A 422 13.77 7.01 -8.18
C THR A 422 12.97 7.70 -9.29
N ASP A 423 12.11 6.97 -10.00
CA ASP A 423 11.26 7.58 -11.03
C ASP A 423 10.13 8.35 -10.37
N ASP A 424 10.03 9.63 -10.68
CA ASP A 424 8.98 10.51 -10.19
C ASP A 424 7.74 10.34 -11.08
N VAL A 425 7.01 9.27 -10.80
CA VAL A 425 5.89 8.85 -11.64
C VAL A 425 4.70 9.80 -11.57
N VAL A 426 4.59 10.62 -10.51
CA VAL A 426 3.56 11.66 -10.43
C VAL A 426 3.85 12.75 -11.46
N ASP A 427 5.06 13.30 -11.45
CA ASP A 427 5.46 14.33 -12.41
C ASP A 427 5.45 13.80 -13.85
N ILE A 428 5.98 12.59 -14.07
CA ILE A 428 5.98 11.96 -15.39
C ILE A 428 4.54 11.77 -15.88
N ALA A 429 3.64 11.24 -15.05
CA ALA A 429 2.26 11.01 -15.44
C ALA A 429 1.54 12.31 -15.76
N VAL A 430 1.69 13.36 -14.93
CA VAL A 430 1.08 14.68 -15.19
C VAL A 430 1.59 15.25 -16.52
N GLN A 431 2.90 15.25 -16.74
CA GLN A 431 3.51 15.74 -17.99
C GLN A 431 3.06 14.93 -19.21
N ALA A 432 3.05 13.60 -19.12
CA ALA A 432 2.54 12.74 -20.18
C ALA A 432 1.07 13.05 -20.46
N MET A 433 0.23 13.19 -19.42
CA MET A 433 -1.19 13.52 -19.55
C MET A 433 -1.43 14.88 -20.20
N VAL A 434 -0.54 15.86 -20.08
CA VAL A 434 -0.67 17.15 -20.79
C VAL A 434 0.08 17.20 -22.14
N GLY A 435 0.49 16.05 -22.68
CA GLY A 435 0.99 15.91 -24.06
C GLY A 435 2.51 15.93 -24.20
N ALA A 436 3.27 15.87 -23.11
CA ALA A 436 4.73 15.83 -23.18
C ALA A 436 5.25 14.55 -23.87
N ALA A 437 4.55 13.42 -23.71
CA ALA A 437 4.94 12.15 -24.31
C ALA A 437 4.88 12.19 -25.85
N ALA A 438 3.77 12.69 -26.42
CA ALA A 438 3.64 12.87 -27.88
C ALA A 438 4.55 13.97 -28.44
N SER A 439 4.72 15.08 -27.72
CA SER A 439 5.50 16.23 -28.23
C SER A 439 7.01 16.11 -28.01
N GLY A 440 7.44 15.24 -27.09
CA GLY A 440 8.82 15.14 -26.63
C GLY A 440 9.30 16.37 -25.86
N LYS A 441 8.39 17.22 -25.38
CA LYS A 441 8.70 18.46 -24.66
C LYS A 441 7.85 18.56 -23.40
N LEU A 442 8.50 18.89 -22.28
CA LEU A 442 7.79 19.20 -21.05
C LEU A 442 6.92 20.45 -21.23
N VAL A 443 5.80 20.46 -20.53
CA VAL A 443 4.94 21.64 -20.42
C VAL A 443 5.48 22.50 -19.29
N ASP A 444 6.07 23.65 -19.64
CA ASP A 444 6.77 24.56 -18.72
C ASP A 444 5.94 24.95 -17.50
N ALA A 445 4.63 25.14 -17.68
CA ALA A 445 3.71 25.50 -16.60
C ALA A 445 3.57 24.43 -15.49
N LEU A 446 3.98 23.19 -15.77
CA LEU A 446 3.95 22.05 -14.84
C LEU A 446 5.35 21.46 -14.62
N ALA A 447 6.42 22.16 -15.03
CA ALA A 447 7.78 21.64 -14.97
C ALA A 447 8.28 21.40 -13.54
N THR A 448 7.72 22.12 -12.56
CA THR A 448 8.07 21.95 -11.14
C THR A 448 7.31 20.81 -10.46
N GLY A 449 6.33 20.22 -11.12
CA GLY A 449 5.63 19.07 -10.57
C GLY A 449 4.87 19.32 -9.29
N ASP A 450 4.80 18.29 -8.45
CA ASP A 450 4.32 18.36 -7.06
C ASP A 450 5.40 18.80 -6.05
N LYS A 451 6.62 19.10 -6.52
CA LYS A 451 7.82 19.47 -5.73
C LYS A 451 8.28 18.41 -4.71
N VAL A 452 7.84 17.17 -4.86
CA VAL A 452 8.37 16.02 -4.11
C VAL A 452 9.27 15.24 -5.07
N ASP A 453 10.49 15.74 -5.29
CA ASP A 453 11.38 15.24 -6.35
C ASP A 453 12.12 13.93 -6.00
N ALA A 454 12.04 13.47 -4.74
CA ALA A 454 12.76 12.31 -4.24
C ALA A 454 12.16 11.79 -2.94
N ASN A 455 12.46 10.52 -2.64
CA ASN A 455 12.11 9.87 -1.40
C ASN A 455 12.83 10.48 -0.17
N ASP A 456 12.21 10.36 1.01
CA ASP A 456 12.70 10.91 2.27
C ASP A 456 13.85 10.09 2.91
N GLN A 457 14.02 8.84 2.46
CA GLN A 457 15.12 7.95 2.79
C GLN A 457 15.95 7.65 1.55
N PRO A 458 17.28 7.60 1.68
CA PRO A 458 18.13 7.13 0.60
C PRO A 458 17.88 5.64 0.32
N PHE A 459 17.79 5.32 -0.96
CA PHE A 459 17.79 3.94 -1.44
C PHE A 459 19.19 3.31 -1.33
N GLU A 460 19.22 1.99 -1.26
CA GLU A 460 20.47 1.24 -1.18
C GLU A 460 21.06 0.95 -2.56
N ALA A 461 22.39 0.96 -2.63
CA ALA A 461 23.11 0.67 -3.88
C ALA A 461 23.02 -0.81 -4.29
N ASN A 462 22.72 -1.71 -3.35
CA ASN A 462 22.66 -3.15 -3.56
C ASN A 462 21.29 -3.65 -3.14
N PHE A 463 20.93 -4.84 -3.64
CA PHE A 463 19.70 -5.54 -3.25
C PHE A 463 19.51 -5.56 -1.71
N PRO A 464 18.31 -5.21 -1.19
CA PRO A 464 17.03 -5.09 -1.88
C PRO A 464 16.70 -3.70 -2.47
N TYR A 465 17.66 -2.77 -2.48
CA TYR A 465 17.56 -1.38 -3.00
C TYR A 465 16.60 -0.44 -2.25
N VAL A 466 15.53 -0.96 -1.66
CA VAL A 466 14.58 -0.17 -0.87
C VAL A 466 15.20 0.38 0.42
N GLY A 467 14.69 1.51 0.89
CA GLY A 467 15.13 2.16 2.12
C GLY A 467 14.93 1.27 3.35
N LEU A 468 15.78 1.45 4.37
CA LEU A 468 15.55 0.82 5.68
C LEU A 468 14.24 1.34 6.28
N PRO A 469 13.39 0.48 6.84
CA PRO A 469 12.16 0.93 7.47
C PRO A 469 12.48 1.82 8.66
N ARG A 470 11.61 2.81 8.87
CA ARG A 470 11.60 3.68 10.04
C ARG A 470 11.36 2.80 11.29
N ASN A 471 12.07 3.10 12.37
CA ASN A 471 12.09 2.27 13.58
C ASN A 471 11.76 3.11 14.83
N GLY A 472 10.48 3.19 15.18
CA GLY A 472 10.00 3.75 16.44
C GLY A 472 9.73 5.26 16.48
N THR A 473 10.04 6.01 15.42
CA THR A 473 9.66 7.44 15.33
C THR A 473 8.26 7.56 14.75
N ALA A 474 7.38 8.29 15.46
CA ALA A 474 6.02 8.53 14.97
C ALA A 474 6.06 9.45 13.73
N VAL A 475 5.27 9.16 12.71
CA VAL A 475 5.15 10.06 11.54
C VAL A 475 4.57 11.42 11.96
N ASN A 476 3.65 11.39 12.93
CA ASN A 476 2.95 12.57 13.42
C ASN A 476 3.77 13.41 14.41
N ALA A 477 5.06 13.08 14.62
CA ALA A 477 5.92 13.80 15.55
C ALA A 477 6.32 15.17 14.97
N SER A 478 5.51 16.19 15.24
CA SER A 478 5.89 17.59 15.03
C SER A 478 6.56 18.14 16.30
N GLY A 479 7.82 18.55 16.19
CA GLY A 479 8.54 19.27 17.24
C GLY A 479 9.05 18.41 18.40
N THR A 480 10.22 18.77 18.93
CA THR A 480 10.78 18.24 20.16
C THR A 480 9.75 18.24 21.28
N THR A 481 9.56 17.08 21.91
CA THR A 481 8.82 16.90 23.17
C THR A 481 7.48 17.62 23.21
N ALA A 482 6.39 16.86 23.09
CA ALA A 482 5.23 17.20 23.90
C ALA A 482 5.71 17.16 25.36
N GLU A 483 6.16 18.30 25.90
CA GLU A 483 5.81 18.64 27.26
C GLU A 483 4.29 18.58 27.26
N VAL A 484 3.77 17.38 27.54
CA VAL A 484 2.50 17.28 28.24
C VAL A 484 2.74 18.17 29.43
N ALA A 485 2.20 19.38 29.39
CA ALA A 485 2.17 20.25 30.53
C ALA A 485 1.41 19.45 31.58
N VAL A 486 2.16 18.73 32.41
CA VAL A 486 1.69 18.28 33.69
C VAL A 486 1.55 19.61 34.41
N ASN A 487 0.40 20.26 34.27
CA ASN A 487 0.01 21.29 35.20
C ASN A 487 0.12 20.59 36.54
N PRO A 488 1.10 20.92 37.41
CA PRO A 488 1.04 20.42 38.76
C PRO A 488 -0.31 20.93 39.23
N VAL A 489 -1.23 20.03 39.52
CA VAL A 489 -2.48 20.39 40.20
C VAL A 489 -2.01 21.25 41.35
N GLY A 490 -2.34 22.54 41.25
CA GLY A 490 -1.75 23.56 42.11
C GLY A 490 -1.87 23.05 43.53
N ARG A 491 -0.80 23.23 44.32
CA ARG A 491 -0.87 23.09 45.77
C ARG A 491 -2.23 23.61 46.20
N ILE A 492 -3.05 22.73 46.76
CA ILE A 492 -4.37 23.04 47.25
C ILE A 492 -4.18 24.07 48.38
N GLY A 493 -4.15 25.34 47.98
CA GLY A 493 -4.27 26.49 48.85
C GLY A 493 -5.76 26.67 49.09
N ASN A 494 -6.18 26.36 50.31
CA ASN A 494 -7.50 26.57 50.89
C ASN A 494 -8.66 25.90 50.14
N ILE A 495 -8.96 24.69 50.61
CA ILE A 495 -10.18 23.95 50.32
C ILE A 495 -11.36 24.74 50.90
N ASP A 496 -12.29 25.15 50.06
CA ASP A 496 -13.62 25.60 50.46
C ASP A 496 -14.39 24.39 51.04
N PRO A 497 -14.84 24.42 52.33
CA PRO A 497 -15.43 23.26 53.01
C PRO A 497 -16.68 22.68 52.32
N MET A 498 -17.31 23.41 51.39
CA MET A 498 -18.48 22.94 50.64
C MET A 498 -18.16 22.02 49.45
N ALA A 499 -16.90 21.93 49.00
CA ALA A 499 -16.52 21.08 47.87
C ALA A 499 -16.16 19.63 48.27
N MET A 500 -16.02 19.33 49.58
CA MET A 500 -15.73 17.97 50.07
C MET A 500 -16.96 17.07 50.26
N THR A 501 -18.18 17.58 50.12
CA THR A 501 -19.40 16.76 50.30
C THR A 501 -19.82 16.01 49.03
N THR A 502 -19.34 16.40 47.85
CA THR A 502 -19.69 15.72 46.58
C THR A 502 -18.72 14.60 46.20
N ALA A 503 -17.43 14.69 46.54
CA ALA A 503 -16.45 13.64 46.23
C ALA A 503 -16.53 12.42 47.17
N VAL A 504 -16.94 12.61 48.44
CA VAL A 504 -17.15 11.50 49.39
C VAL A 504 -18.48 10.78 49.14
N GLY A 505 -19.47 11.46 48.55
CA GLY A 505 -20.77 10.87 48.19
C GLY A 505 -20.67 9.82 47.08
N SER A 506 -19.84 10.05 46.06
CA SER A 506 -19.73 9.14 44.91
C SER A 506 -19.06 7.80 45.27
N ALA A 507 -18.04 7.82 46.13
CA ALA A 507 -17.36 6.60 46.57
C ALA A 507 -18.24 5.72 47.48
N LEU A 508 -19.11 6.33 48.30
CA LEU A 508 -20.03 5.61 49.18
C LEU A 508 -21.21 4.97 48.42
N VAL A 509 -21.68 5.58 47.34
CA VAL A 509 -22.77 5.03 46.50
C VAL A 509 -22.31 3.79 45.72
N PHE A 510 -21.08 3.78 45.19
CA PHE A 510 -20.52 2.60 44.52
C PHE A 510 -20.15 1.48 45.50
N GLY A 511 -19.62 1.80 46.68
CA GLY A 511 -19.32 0.83 47.73
C GLY A 511 -20.56 0.13 48.30
N ALA A 512 -21.65 0.88 48.54
CA ALA A 512 -22.90 0.32 49.03
C ALA A 512 -23.62 -0.54 47.98
N GLY A 513 -23.57 -0.17 46.70
CA GLY A 513 -24.12 -0.95 45.59
C GLY A 513 -23.44 -2.31 45.42
N PHE A 514 -22.11 -2.35 45.54
CA PHE A 514 -21.32 -3.59 45.45
C PHE A 514 -21.58 -4.53 46.65
N LEU A 515 -21.71 -3.98 47.86
CA LEU A 515 -22.02 -4.77 49.07
C LEU A 515 -23.46 -5.32 49.07
N LEU A 516 -24.44 -4.56 48.56
CA LEU A 516 -25.82 -5.01 48.41
C LEU A 516 -25.95 -6.10 47.32
N TRP A 517 -25.23 -5.96 46.21
CA TRP A 517 -25.17 -6.98 45.15
C TRP A 517 -24.53 -8.29 45.65
N ARG A 518 -23.44 -8.19 46.43
CA ARG A 518 -22.76 -9.35 47.04
C ARG A 518 -23.63 -10.05 48.10
N LYS A 519 -24.37 -9.31 48.93
CA LYS A 519 -25.36 -9.87 49.88
C LYS A 519 -26.54 -10.55 49.16
N ARG A 520 -26.99 -10.00 48.03
CA ARG A 520 -28.09 -10.58 47.23
C ARG A 520 -27.68 -11.89 46.55
N GLN A 521 -26.45 -11.98 46.05
CA GLN A 521 -25.87 -13.22 45.50
C GLN A 521 -25.67 -14.32 46.55
N GLN A 522 -25.30 -13.94 47.78
CA GLN A 522 -25.19 -14.88 48.90
C GLN A 522 -26.55 -15.36 49.41
N HIS A 523 -27.59 -14.51 49.39
CA HIS A 523 -28.97 -14.92 49.72
C HIS A 523 -29.58 -15.87 48.66
N ILE A 524 -29.30 -15.65 47.38
CA ILE A 524 -29.77 -16.53 46.29
C ILE A 524 -29.11 -17.92 46.38
N ARG A 525 -27.83 -18.01 46.79
CA ARG A 525 -27.15 -19.29 47.03
C ARG A 525 -27.60 -20.02 48.31
N LYS A 526 -28.17 -19.31 49.29
CA LYS A 526 -28.58 -19.90 50.59
C LYS A 526 -30.03 -20.42 50.59
N TYR A 527 -30.85 -20.04 49.61
CA TYR A 527 -32.26 -20.46 49.49
C TYR A 527 -32.61 -21.14 48.14
N GLY A 528 -31.64 -21.37 47.27
CA GLY A 528 -31.81 -22.06 45.98
C GLY A 528 -31.63 -23.58 46.01
N SER A 529 -31.62 -24.19 47.21
CA SER A 529 -31.70 -25.64 47.38
C SER A 529 -32.90 -25.89 48.25
N HIS A 530 -34.00 -26.36 47.66
CA HIS A 530 -34.94 -27.36 48.19
C HIS A 530 -36.07 -27.62 47.19
N SER A 531 -36.36 -28.91 47.00
CA SER A 531 -37.54 -29.52 46.36
C SER A 531 -37.46 -29.89 44.87
N LYS A 532 -37.13 -31.18 44.67
CA LYS A 532 -37.65 -32.18 43.73
C LYS A 532 -37.63 -31.94 42.23
#